data_AF-A0A9J6G1E1-F1
#
_entry.id   AF-A0A9J6G1E1-F1
#
_cell.length_a   1.000
_cell.length_b   1.000
_cell.length_c   1.000
_cell.angle_alpha   90.00
_cell.angle_beta   90.00
_cell.angle_gamma   90.00
#
_symmetry.space_group_name_H-M   'P 1'
#
loop_
_entity.id
_entity.type
_entity.pdbx_description
1 polymer ?
#
loop_
_entity_poly.entity_id
_entity_poly.type
_entity_poly.pdbx_seq_one_letter_code
_entity_poly.pdbx_strand_id
1 'polypeptide(L)'
;MCKLDTDHVTRRQYVFISAGLFASALSTYGVLRLMGVDPLWSVDRAVKWCVKQEYIHVDTTPFFSMMRYCAFPLGMGLALTSDFYKRVVMATEFTWSMRIVAAILAVGAGKMSEWVALPRNNVAVFYASAFLFNAVLAATMFGFVPYVVASLAGRPRKQPSGKKAKSS
;
A
#
# COMPACT_ATOMS: atom_id res chain seq x y z
N MET A 1 -17.89 -3.66 -18.88
CA MET A 1 -17.02 -3.55 -17.68
C MET A 1 -16.61 -4.96 -17.30
N CYS A 2 -15.36 -5.36 -17.54
CA CYS A 2 -14.87 -6.67 -17.10
C CYS A 2 -14.99 -6.75 -15.58
N LYS A 3 -15.80 -7.69 -15.09
CA LYS A 3 -15.73 -8.12 -13.69
C LYS A 3 -14.38 -8.81 -13.54
N LEU A 4 -13.41 -8.09 -12.99
CA LEU A 4 -12.16 -8.69 -12.56
C LEU A 4 -12.54 -9.68 -11.44
N ASP A 5 -12.56 -10.97 -11.76
CA ASP A 5 -12.85 -12.05 -10.82
C ASP A 5 -11.71 -12.11 -9.80
N THR A 6 -11.88 -11.34 -8.72
CA THR A 6 -10.90 -11.19 -7.65
C THR A 6 -11.05 -12.30 -6.59
N ASP A 7 -12.08 -13.14 -6.73
CA ASP A 7 -12.43 -14.20 -5.78
C ASP A 7 -11.41 -15.35 -5.76
N HIS A 8 -10.73 -15.61 -6.90
CA HIS A 8 -9.71 -16.66 -6.98
C HIS A 8 -8.30 -16.23 -6.53
N VAL A 9 -8.08 -14.94 -6.21
CA VAL A 9 -6.73 -14.46 -5.91
C VAL A 9 -6.36 -14.76 -4.44
N THR A 10 -5.46 -15.73 -4.27
CA THR A 10 -4.98 -16.16 -2.95
C THR A 10 -3.99 -15.13 -2.38
N ARG A 11 -3.94 -14.95 -1.05
CA ARG A 11 -2.95 -14.06 -0.35
C ARG A 11 -1.54 -14.18 -0.92
N ARG A 12 -1.14 -15.41 -1.18
CA ARG A 12 0.17 -15.76 -1.73
C ARG A 12 0.41 -15.10 -3.08
N GLN A 13 -0.58 -15.02 -3.96
CA GLN A 13 -0.45 -14.39 -5.28
C GLN A 13 -0.23 -12.88 -5.16
N TYR A 14 -0.93 -12.17 -4.27
CA TYR A 14 -0.63 -10.75 -4.02
C TYR A 14 0.80 -10.56 -3.53
N VAL A 15 1.25 -11.40 -2.59
CA VAL A 15 2.64 -11.36 -2.10
C VAL A 15 3.62 -11.71 -3.21
N PHE A 16 3.35 -12.70 -4.06
CA PHE A 16 4.21 -13.08 -5.18
C PHE A 16 4.26 -12.02 -6.27
N ILE A 17 3.15 -11.37 -6.58
CA ILE A 17 3.11 -10.27 -7.55
C ILE A 17 3.92 -9.09 -7.02
N SER A 18 3.72 -8.70 -5.75
CA SER A 18 4.51 -7.65 -5.11
C SER A 18 5.99 -8.01 -5.02
N ALA A 19 6.32 -9.25 -4.67
CA ALA A 19 7.70 -9.72 -4.62
C ALA A 19 8.32 -9.77 -6.01
N GLY A 20 7.57 -10.16 -7.04
CA GLY A 20 8.01 -10.16 -8.43
C GLY A 20 8.26 -8.75 -8.96
N LEU A 21 7.37 -7.79 -8.66
CA LEU A 21 7.57 -6.37 -8.95
C LEU A 21 8.79 -5.80 -8.22
N PHE A 22 8.98 -6.18 -6.96
CA PHE A 22 10.12 -5.74 -6.18
C PHE A 22 11.43 -6.35 -6.70
N ALA A 23 11.43 -7.64 -7.03
CA ALA A 23 12.55 -8.35 -7.60
C ALA A 23 12.90 -7.82 -9.00
N SER A 24 11.91 -7.48 -9.83
CA SER A 24 12.16 -6.88 -11.14
C SER A 24 12.76 -5.48 -10.98
N ALA A 25 12.27 -4.67 -10.05
CA ALA A 25 12.86 -3.37 -9.73
C ALA A 25 14.33 -3.49 -9.26
N LEU A 26 14.62 -4.45 -8.37
CA LEU A 26 15.98 -4.75 -7.93
C LEU A 26 16.86 -5.29 -9.06
N SER A 27 16.31 -6.12 -9.94
CA SER A 27 17.01 -6.65 -11.11
C SER A 27 17.35 -5.52 -12.08
N THR A 28 16.42 -4.61 -12.35
CA THR A 28 16.68 -3.42 -13.18
C THR A 28 17.76 -2.55 -12.54
N TYR A 29 17.70 -2.32 -11.23
CA TYR A 29 18.76 -1.61 -10.51
C TYR A 29 20.13 -2.30 -10.65
N GLY A 30 20.17 -3.63 -10.52
CA GLY A 30 21.37 -4.43 -10.71
C GLY A 30 21.92 -4.36 -12.14
N VAL A 31 21.06 -4.42 -13.16
CA VAL A 31 21.46 -4.27 -14.57
C VAL A 31 22.04 -2.88 -14.84
N LEU A 32 21.41 -1.82 -14.32
CA LEU A 32 21.95 -0.46 -14.43
C LEU A 32 23.32 -0.33 -13.75
N ARG A 33 23.48 -0.92 -12.56
CA ARG A 33 24.75 -0.98 -11.84
C ARG A 33 25.84 -1.68 -12.66
N LEU A 34 25.51 -2.80 -13.31
CA LEU A 34 26.43 -3.56 -14.17
C LEU A 34 26.82 -2.77 -15.43
N MET A 35 25.92 -1.94 -15.97
CA MET A 35 26.22 -1.01 -17.06
C MET A 35 27.02 0.23 -16.62
N GLY A 36 27.37 0.34 -15.33
CA GLY A 36 28.15 1.45 -14.78
C GLY A 36 27.34 2.72 -14.52
N VAL A 37 26.01 2.67 -14.63
CA VAL A 37 25.11 3.80 -14.37
C VAL A 37 24.47 3.62 -13.01
N ASP A 38 24.91 4.44 -12.05
CA ASP A 38 24.39 4.44 -10.70
C ASP A 38 23.24 5.43 -10.55
N PRO A 39 21.96 5.00 -10.55
CA PRO A 39 20.83 5.93 -10.43
C PRO A 39 20.81 6.65 -9.07
N LEU A 40 21.47 6.07 -8.05
CA LEU A 40 21.60 6.66 -6.72
C LEU A 40 22.81 7.61 -6.59
N TRP A 41 23.71 7.67 -7.57
CA TRP A 41 24.93 8.49 -7.49
C TRP A 41 24.63 9.99 -7.41
N SER A 42 23.61 10.44 -8.15
CA SER A 42 23.15 11.84 -8.07
C SER A 42 22.57 12.17 -6.70
N VAL A 43 21.89 11.20 -6.06
CA VAL A 43 21.30 11.37 -4.72
C VAL A 43 22.39 11.38 -3.66
N ASP A 44 23.38 10.48 -3.74
CA ASP A 44 24.52 10.41 -2.82
C ASP A 44 25.34 11.71 -2.87
N ARG A 45 25.61 12.23 -4.07
CA ARG A 45 26.25 13.54 -4.23
C ARG A 45 25.40 14.68 -3.68
N ALA A 46 24.10 14.70 -3.96
CA ALA A 46 23.22 15.73 -3.41
C ALA A 46 23.25 15.73 -1.87
N VAL A 47 23.17 14.55 -1.24
CA VAL A 47 23.23 14.41 0.23
C VAL A 47 24.57 14.88 0.79
N LYS A 48 25.68 14.62 0.09
CA LYS A 48 27.03 14.99 0.54
C LYS A 48 27.34 16.49 0.42
N TRP A 49 26.78 17.16 -0.59
CA TRP A 49 27.13 18.54 -0.93
C TRP A 49 26.03 19.56 -0.62
N CYS A 50 24.80 19.15 -0.29
CA CYS A 50 23.75 20.08 0.15
C CYS A 50 23.91 20.47 1.63
N VAL A 51 23.79 21.78 1.88
CA VAL A 51 23.86 22.41 3.21
C VAL A 51 22.75 21.92 4.16
N LYS A 52 21.61 21.48 3.63
CA LYS A 52 20.48 20.93 4.41
C LYS A 52 19.82 19.79 3.65
N GLN A 53 19.70 18.61 4.27
CA GLN A 53 19.01 17.45 3.67
C GLN A 53 17.51 17.68 3.40
N GLU A 54 16.90 18.71 3.98
CA GLU A 54 15.51 19.12 3.72
C GLU A 54 15.28 19.63 2.30
N TYR A 55 16.32 20.15 1.62
CA TYR A 55 16.18 20.62 0.24
C TYR A 55 16.15 19.48 -0.78
N ILE A 56 16.60 18.29 -0.39
CA ILE A 56 16.66 17.13 -1.27
C ILE A 56 15.32 16.40 -1.20
N HIS A 57 14.46 16.67 -2.17
CA HIS A 57 13.20 15.97 -2.34
C HIS A 57 13.45 14.60 -2.97
N VAL A 58 13.85 13.62 -2.15
CA VAL A 58 14.10 12.24 -2.58
C VAL A 58 12.82 11.59 -3.14
N ASP A 59 11.65 12.15 -2.82
CA ASP A 59 10.34 11.74 -3.35
C ASP A 59 10.20 11.94 -4.86
N THR A 60 11.03 12.79 -5.47
CA THR A 60 11.06 13.00 -6.93
C THR A 60 11.90 11.96 -7.66
N THR A 61 12.60 11.08 -6.94
CA THR A 61 13.44 10.06 -7.57
C THR A 61 12.59 8.96 -8.22
N PRO A 62 12.95 8.50 -9.43
CA PRO A 62 12.20 7.46 -10.12
C PRO A 62 12.14 6.15 -9.32
N PHE A 63 13.16 5.89 -8.51
CA PHE A 63 13.22 4.73 -7.63
C PHE A 63 12.21 4.81 -6.47
N PHE A 64 11.97 6.00 -5.90
CA PHE A 64 10.94 6.19 -4.88
C PHE A 64 9.54 5.91 -5.43
N SER A 65 9.26 6.38 -6.65
CA SER A 65 8.00 6.11 -7.34
C SER A 65 7.79 4.61 -7.56
N MET A 66 8.83 3.88 -8.02
CA MET A 66 8.79 2.42 -8.16
C MET A 66 8.51 1.71 -6.83
N MET A 67 9.17 2.14 -5.75
CA MET A 67 8.98 1.59 -4.42
C MET A 67 7.54 1.75 -3.94
N ARG A 68 6.92 2.90 -4.24
CA ARG A 68 5.49 3.15 -3.99
C ARG A 68 4.61 2.21 -4.81
N TYR A 69 4.83 2.07 -6.11
CA TYR A 69 4.03 1.18 -6.96
C TYR A 69 4.14 -0.30 -6.54
N CYS A 70 5.29 -0.75 -6.05
CA CYS A 70 5.48 -2.10 -5.55
C CYS A 70 4.83 -2.33 -4.17
N ALA A 71 4.82 -1.30 -3.32
CA ALA A 71 4.25 -1.35 -1.97
C ALA A 71 2.71 -1.41 -1.95
N PHE A 72 2.03 -0.79 -2.92
CA PHE A 72 0.57 -0.76 -3.00
C PHE A 72 -0.10 -2.14 -3.11
N PRO A 73 0.28 -3.03 -4.05
CA PRO A 73 -0.30 -4.36 -4.13
C PRO A 73 0.00 -5.20 -2.87
N LEU A 74 1.11 -4.94 -2.18
CA LEU A 74 1.47 -5.63 -0.95
C LEU A 74 0.57 -5.18 0.20
N GLY A 75 0.42 -3.87 0.39
CA GLY A 75 -0.49 -3.29 1.40
C GLY A 75 -1.94 -3.66 1.16
N MET A 76 -2.39 -3.60 -0.09
CA MET A 76 -3.72 -4.06 -0.51
C MET A 76 -3.91 -5.55 -0.23
N GLY A 77 -2.97 -6.41 -0.62
CA GLY A 77 -3.03 -7.85 -0.37
C GLY A 77 -3.11 -8.18 1.12
N LEU A 78 -2.32 -7.49 1.96
CA LEU A 78 -2.39 -7.65 3.41
C LEU A 78 -3.73 -7.23 3.99
N ALA A 79 -4.28 -6.09 3.54
CA ALA A 79 -5.58 -5.59 3.98
C ALA A 79 -6.74 -6.51 3.57
N LEU A 80 -6.81 -6.90 2.29
CA LEU A 80 -7.89 -7.72 1.72
C LEU A 80 -7.92 -9.14 2.27
N THR A 81 -6.75 -9.70 2.62
CA THR A 81 -6.69 -11.07 3.16
C THR A 81 -6.95 -11.14 4.66
N SER A 82 -7.12 -10.02 5.35
CA SER A 82 -7.55 -10.06 6.74
C SER A 82 -9.00 -10.59 6.78
N ASP A 83 -9.25 -11.68 7.51
CA ASP A 83 -10.62 -12.22 7.71
C ASP A 83 -11.59 -11.16 8.24
N PHE A 84 -11.03 -10.17 8.93
CA PHE A 84 -11.75 -9.01 9.44
C PHE A 84 -12.27 -8.10 8.32
N TYR A 85 -11.48 -7.87 7.27
CA TYR A 85 -11.90 -7.10 6.10
C TYR A 85 -13.07 -7.77 5.39
N LYS A 86 -12.95 -9.08 5.13
CA LYS A 86 -14.01 -9.87 4.49
C LYS A 86 -15.31 -9.80 5.28
N ARG A 87 -15.24 -9.96 6.61
CA ARG A 87 -16.44 -9.94 7.46
C ARG A 87 -17.14 -8.58 7.48
N VAL A 88 -16.39 -7.49 7.52
CA VAL A 88 -16.94 -6.14 7.69
C VAL A 88 -17.39 -5.54 6.34
N VAL A 89 -16.58 -5.70 5.30
CA VAL A 89 -16.82 -5.05 4.00
C VAL A 89 -17.83 -5.82 3.15
N MET A 90 -17.83 -7.16 3.14
CA MET A 90 -18.85 -7.92 2.40
C MET A 90 -20.24 -7.87 3.05
N ALA A 91 -20.32 -7.55 4.35
CA ALA A 91 -21.60 -7.46 5.06
C ALA A 91 -22.26 -6.08 4.93
N THR A 92 -21.57 -5.09 4.37
CA THR A 92 -22.02 -3.70 4.27
C THR A 92 -22.11 -3.25 2.82
N GLU A 93 -23.31 -2.90 2.37
CA GLU A 93 -23.52 -2.21 1.09
C GLU A 93 -22.99 -0.77 1.21
N PHE A 94 -22.02 -0.40 0.38
CA PHE A 94 -21.43 0.95 0.41
C PHE A 94 -22.29 1.95 -0.36
N THR A 95 -22.98 2.82 0.37
CA THR A 95 -23.69 3.97 -0.20
C THR A 95 -22.72 5.00 -0.78
N TRP A 96 -23.16 5.82 -1.76
CA TRP A 96 -22.34 6.87 -2.37
C TRP A 96 -21.73 7.86 -1.35
N SER A 97 -22.48 8.21 -0.30
CA SER A 97 -22.01 9.05 0.81
C SER A 97 -20.81 8.44 1.55
N MET A 98 -20.83 7.12 1.79
CA MET A 98 -19.74 6.39 2.42
C MET A 98 -18.47 6.38 1.57
N ARG A 99 -18.61 6.35 0.24
CA ARG A 99 -17.46 6.42 -0.68
C ARG A 99 -16.80 7.80 -0.63
N ILE A 100 -17.59 8.87 -0.49
CA ILE A 100 -17.07 10.23 -0.33
C ILE A 100 -16.32 10.35 1.01
N VAL A 101 -16.90 9.85 2.11
CA VAL A 101 -16.23 9.83 3.42
C VAL A 101 -14.94 9.00 3.37
N ALA A 102 -14.96 7.85 2.69
CA ALA A 102 -13.78 7.03 2.48
C ALA A 102 -12.70 7.78 1.69
N ALA A 103 -13.07 8.50 0.63
CA ALA A 103 -12.14 9.30 -0.16
C ALA A 103 -11.53 10.44 0.67
N ILE A 104 -12.33 11.13 1.50
CA ILE A 104 -11.85 12.20 2.38
C ILE A 104 -10.88 11.63 3.44
N LEU A 105 -11.23 10.51 4.08
CA LEU A 105 -10.34 9.82 5.02
C LEU A 105 -9.05 9.37 4.34
N ALA A 106 -9.14 8.91 3.09
CA ALA A 106 -7.99 8.50 2.33
C ALA A 106 -7.03 9.68 2.05
N VAL A 107 -7.59 10.82 1.62
CA VAL A 107 -6.82 12.05 1.44
C VAL A 107 -6.23 12.54 2.77
N GLY A 108 -6.99 12.46 3.87
CA GLY A 108 -6.53 12.83 5.20
C GLY A 108 -5.34 12.00 5.68
N ALA A 109 -5.38 10.67 5.51
CA ALA A 109 -4.24 9.82 5.85
C ALA A 109 -3.05 10.06 4.92
N GLY A 110 -3.27 10.41 3.65
CA GLY A 110 -2.21 10.90 2.75
C GLY A 110 -1.56 12.19 3.27
N LYS A 111 -2.35 13.15 3.72
CA LYS A 111 -1.87 14.41 4.31
C LYS A 111 -1.10 14.21 5.62
N MET A 112 -1.58 13.34 6.49
CA MET A 112 -0.88 12.96 7.73
C MET A 112 0.45 12.28 7.44
N SER A 113 0.56 11.59 6.30
CA SER A 113 1.79 10.91 5.92
C SER A 113 2.93 11.89 5.59
N GLU A 114 2.61 13.10 5.15
CA GLU A 114 3.60 14.16 4.87
C GLU A 114 4.27 14.68 6.15
N TRP A 115 3.69 14.45 7.33
CA TRP A 115 4.27 14.83 8.62
C TRP A 115 5.32 13.86 9.15
N VAL A 116 5.41 12.65 8.60
CA VAL A 116 6.37 11.65 9.07
C VAL A 116 7.71 11.86 8.37
N ALA A 117 8.67 12.43 9.08
CA ALA A 117 10.04 12.54 8.60
C ALA A 117 10.70 11.15 8.56
N LEU A 118 11.05 10.65 7.37
CA LEU A 118 11.75 9.38 7.22
C LEU A 118 13.21 9.48 7.72
N PRO A 119 13.73 8.43 8.38
CA PRO A 119 15.13 8.41 8.85
C PRO A 119 16.11 8.38 7.67
N ARG A 120 17.05 9.35 7.64
CA ARG A 120 17.95 9.62 6.50
C ARG A 120 19.41 9.19 6.73
N ASN A 121 19.65 8.21 7.60
CA ASN A 121 21.02 7.79 7.96
C ASN A 121 21.74 7.00 6.85
N ASN A 122 21.00 6.25 6.03
CA ASN A 122 21.54 5.43 4.94
C ASN A 122 20.56 5.41 3.77
N VAL A 123 21.05 5.52 2.54
CA VAL A 123 20.21 5.56 1.33
C VAL A 123 19.35 4.29 1.19
N ALA A 124 19.90 3.12 1.50
CA ALA A 124 19.16 1.86 1.50
C ALA A 124 18.07 1.81 2.58
N VAL A 125 18.37 2.30 3.79
CA VAL A 125 17.40 2.36 4.91
C VAL A 125 16.29 3.36 4.60
N PHE A 126 16.62 4.47 3.93
CA PHE A 126 15.63 5.44 3.45
C PHE A 126 14.65 4.81 2.45
N TYR A 127 15.13 4.08 1.45
CA TYR A 127 14.24 3.42 0.49
C TYR A 127 13.46 2.25 1.10
N ALA A 128 14.06 1.47 2.01
CA ALA A 128 13.37 0.42 2.73
C ALA A 128 12.26 0.97 3.65
N SER A 129 12.55 2.05 4.38
CA SER A 129 11.55 2.73 5.20
C SER A 129 10.46 3.38 4.34
N ALA A 130 10.81 3.95 3.18
CA ALA A 130 9.83 4.46 2.22
C ALA A 130 8.88 3.36 1.72
N PHE A 131 9.39 2.16 1.45
CA PHE A 131 8.53 1.03 1.07
C PHE A 131 7.59 0.60 2.17
N LEU A 132 8.13 0.39 3.37
CA LEU A 132 7.34 0.02 4.54
C LEU A 132 6.26 1.07 4.81
N PHE A 133 6.63 2.35 4.75
CA PHE A 133 5.70 3.45 4.93
C PHE A 133 4.59 3.46 3.86
N ASN A 134 4.95 3.35 2.58
CA ASN A 134 3.97 3.29 1.50
C ASN A 134 3.10 2.02 1.57
N ALA A 135 3.65 0.89 2.04
CA ALA A 135 2.91 -0.36 2.19
C ALA A 135 1.92 -0.28 3.36
N VAL A 136 2.33 0.32 4.48
CA VAL A 136 1.46 0.62 5.63
C VAL A 136 0.38 1.62 5.23
N LEU A 137 0.74 2.66 4.47
CA LEU A 137 -0.20 3.65 3.96
C LEU A 137 -1.25 2.99 3.07
N ALA A 138 -0.83 2.18 2.10
CA ALA A 138 -1.75 1.40 1.27
C ALA A 138 -2.62 0.44 2.12
N ALA A 139 -2.03 -0.29 3.08
CA ALA A 139 -2.80 -1.16 3.97
C ALA A 139 -3.82 -0.38 4.80
N THR A 140 -3.49 0.85 5.22
CA THR A 140 -4.39 1.75 5.95
C THR A 140 -5.52 2.25 5.04
N MET A 141 -5.21 2.66 3.80
CA MET A 141 -6.20 3.05 2.79
C MET A 141 -7.20 1.92 2.52
N PHE A 142 -6.71 0.71 2.28
CA PHE A 142 -7.54 -0.41 1.84
C PHE A 142 -8.13 -1.21 2.99
N GLY A 143 -7.60 -1.12 4.21
CA GLY A 143 -8.08 -1.86 5.38
C GLY A 143 -8.78 -0.98 6.41
N PHE A 144 -8.14 0.10 6.84
CA PHE A 144 -8.63 0.94 7.94
C PHE A 144 -9.77 1.88 7.51
N VAL A 145 -9.63 2.53 6.35
CA VAL A 145 -10.69 3.42 5.83
C VAL A 145 -12.04 2.72 5.67
N PRO A 146 -12.15 1.57 4.96
CA PRO A 146 -13.42 0.88 4.84
C PRO A 146 -13.93 0.34 6.18
N TYR A 147 -13.03 -0.01 7.11
CA TYR A 147 -13.41 -0.40 8.46
C TYR A 147 -14.06 0.76 9.23
N VAL A 148 -13.44 1.94 9.25
CA VAL A 148 -13.98 3.13 9.93
C VAL A 148 -15.32 3.51 9.33
N VAL A 149 -15.44 3.49 8.00
CA VAL A 149 -16.67 3.80 7.29
C VAL A 149 -17.77 2.78 7.62
N ALA A 150 -17.46 1.48 7.64
CA ALA A 150 -18.42 0.45 8.01
C ALA A 150 -18.79 0.47 9.50
N SER A 151 -17.88 0.88 10.38
CA SER A 151 -18.16 1.08 11.81
C SER A 151 -19.07 2.30 12.03
N LEU A 152 -18.85 3.40 11.31
CA LEU A 152 -19.68 4.61 11.35
C LEU A 152 -21.06 4.39 10.72
N ALA A 153 -21.15 3.50 9.72
CA ALA A 153 -22.40 3.10 9.08
C ALA A 153 -23.41 2.42 10.02
N GLY A 154 -22.98 1.95 11.19
CA GLY A 154 -23.89 1.53 12.25
C GLY A 154 -24.65 0.24 11.97
N ARG A 155 -24.08 -0.86 12.50
CA ARG A 155 -24.63 -2.21 12.72
C ARG A 155 -24.50 -3.21 11.56
N PRO A 156 -23.91 -4.40 11.83
CA PRO A 156 -24.05 -5.53 10.94
C PRO A 156 -25.54 -5.87 10.84
N ARG A 157 -26.11 -5.82 9.63
CA ARG A 157 -27.36 -6.51 9.37
C ARG A 157 -27.05 -7.98 9.64
N LYS A 158 -27.81 -8.60 10.58
CA LYS A 158 -27.73 -10.02 10.93
C LYS A 158 -27.41 -10.84 9.67
N GLN A 159 -26.33 -11.62 9.76
CA GLN A 159 -26.02 -12.73 8.89
C GLN A 159 -27.33 -13.46 8.52
N PRO A 160 -27.65 -13.67 7.24
CA PRO A 160 -28.75 -14.56 6.91
C PRO A 160 -28.39 -15.92 7.50
N SER A 161 -29.20 -16.33 8.49
CA SER A 161 -29.20 -17.67 9.06
C SER A 161 -29.34 -18.66 7.92
N GLY A 162 -28.22 -19.22 7.48
CA GLY A 162 -28.18 -20.04 6.29
C GLY A 162 -26.94 -20.91 6.28
N LYS A 163 -26.83 -21.84 7.24
CA LYS A 163 -26.35 -23.22 7.02
C LYS A 163 -26.18 -23.98 8.34
N LYS A 164 -27.01 -25.03 8.50
CA LYS A 164 -26.72 -26.40 8.99
C LYS A 164 -28.03 -27.18 8.80
N ALA A 165 -28.26 -27.89 7.69
CA ALA A 165 -27.79 -29.25 7.39
C ALA A 165 -28.05 -30.26 8.52
N LYS A 166 -29.08 -31.12 8.36
CA LYS A 166 -29.13 -32.56 8.70
C LYS A 166 -30.54 -33.11 8.42
N SER A 167 -30.67 -34.03 7.45
CA SER A 167 -30.75 -35.48 7.66
C SER A 167 -32.16 -35.93 8.04
N SER A 168 -32.91 -36.40 7.04
CA SER A 168 -33.73 -37.61 7.15
C SER A 168 -33.98 -38.19 5.76
#